data_AF-A0AAW1PGI0-F1
#
_entry.id   AF-A0AAW1PGI0-F1
#
_cell.length_a   1.000
_cell.length_b   1.000
_cell.length_c   1.000
_cell.angle_alpha   90.00
_cell.angle_beta   90.00
_cell.angle_gamma   90.00
#
_symmetry.space_group_name_H-M   'P 1'
#
loop_
_entity.id
_entity.type
_entity.pdbx_description
1 polymer ?
#
loop_
_entity_poly.entity_id
_entity_poly.type
_entity_poly.pdbx_seq_one_letter_code
_entity_poly.pdbx_strand_id
1 'polypeptide(L)' 'MGHQNFNRTDKVLESPCSDFYKASLRCLDTNGYDRSQCQKEFEDYKACKERESATRAQRRAEKNCT' A
#
# COMPACT_ATOMS: atom_id res chain seq x y z
N MET A 1 0.99 -27.89 -6.38
CA MET A 1 1.74 -26.62 -6.26
C MET A 1 0.78 -25.59 -5.70
N GLY A 2 0.92 -25.24 -4.42
CA GLY A 2 -0.09 -24.47 -3.67
C GLY A 2 -0.30 -23.08 -4.27
N HIS A 3 -1.53 -22.80 -4.71
CA HIS A 3 -1.93 -21.46 -5.10
C HIS A 3 -1.93 -20.61 -3.82
N GLN A 4 -0.92 -19.75 -3.69
CA GLN A 4 -0.79 -18.85 -2.55
C GLN A 4 -2.01 -17.91 -2.50
N ASN A 5 -2.99 -18.26 -1.66
CA ASN A 5 -4.08 -17.39 -1.25
C ASN A 5 -3.53 -16.39 -0.22
N PHE A 6 -2.55 -15.61 -0.68
CA PHE A 6 -1.83 -14.66 0.15
C PHE A 6 -2.76 -13.48 0.38
N ASN A 7 -3.23 -13.33 1.62
CA ASN A 7 -4.09 -12.25 2.08
C ASN A 7 -3.61 -10.92 1.47
N ARG A 8 -4.52 -10.10 0.92
CA ARG A 8 -4.14 -8.79 0.34
C ARG A 8 -3.35 -7.93 1.33
N THR A 9 -3.62 -8.11 2.62
CA THR A 9 -2.93 -7.46 3.74
C THR A 9 -1.45 -7.81 3.79
N ASP A 10 -1.08 -9.05 3.51
CA ASP A 10 0.31 -9.51 3.57
C ASP A 10 1.14 -8.85 2.45
N LYS A 11 0.59 -8.79 1.23
CA LYS A 11 1.18 -8.03 0.12
C LYS A 11 1.30 -6.53 0.38
N VAL A 12 0.48 -5.98 1.28
CA VAL A 12 0.55 -4.57 1.71
C VAL A 12 1.64 -4.38 2.76
N LEU A 13 1.85 -5.37 3.64
CA LEU A 13 2.93 -5.35 4.63
C LEU A 13 4.31 -5.52 3.97
N GLU A 14 4.41 -6.30 2.91
CA GLU A 14 5.65 -6.45 2.11
C GLU A 14 5.90 -5.26 1.16
N SER A 15 4.92 -4.36 0.99
CA SER A 15 5.06 -3.18 0.13
C SER A 15 5.84 -2.06 0.85
N PRO A 16 6.58 -1.22 0.09
CA PRO A 16 7.17 0.01 0.63
C PRO A 16 6.13 1.00 1.19
N CYS A 17 4.83 0.77 0.95
CA CYS A 17 3.73 1.57 1.47
C CYS A 17 3.18 1.04 2.82
N SER A 18 3.80 0.01 3.39
CA SER A 18 3.35 -0.61 4.64
C SER A 18 3.34 0.36 5.82
N ASP A 19 4.26 1.32 5.87
CA ASP A 19 4.32 2.33 6.94
C ASP A 19 3.11 3.27 6.89
N PHE A 20 2.72 3.75 5.71
CA PHE A 20 1.52 4.56 5.53
C PHE A 20 0.25 3.76 5.83
N TYR A 21 0.22 2.48 5.46
CA TYR A 21 -0.88 1.58 5.81
C TYR A 21 -1.02 1.45 7.34
N LYS A 22 0.06 1.15 8.06
CA LYS A 22 0.08 1.07 9.52
C LYS A 22 -0.31 2.39 10.18
N ALA A 23 0.14 3.53 9.63
CA ALA A 23 -0.24 4.85 10.11
C ALA A 23 -1.75 5.08 10.00
N SER A 24 -2.37 4.74 8.87
CA SER A 24 -3.81 4.85 8.67
C SER A 24 -4.61 3.98 9.65
N LEU A 25 -4.14 2.75 9.92
CA LEU A 25 -4.76 1.86 10.90
C LEU A 25 -4.65 2.40 12.32
N ARG A 26 -3.49 2.94 12.69
CA ARG A 26 -3.28 3.57 14.00
C ARG A 26 -4.17 4.80 14.20
N CYS A 27 -4.36 5.60 13.15
CA CYS A 27 -5.28 6.74 13.21
C CYS A 27 -6.71 6.27 13.47
N LEU A 28 -7.18 5.23 12.77
CA LEU A 28 -8.52 4.68 13.01
C LEU A 28 -8.66 4.16 14.45
N ASP A 29 -7.70 3.40 14.95
CA ASP A 29 -7.71 2.87 16.32
C ASP A 29 -7.81 3.99 17.37
N THR A 30 -7.06 5.08 17.16
CA THR A 30 -7.04 6.24 18.08
C THR A 30 -8.33 7.07 18.01
N ASN A 31 -8.95 7.17 16.84
CA ASN A 31 -10.11 8.05 16.59
C ASN A 31 -11.45 7.30 16.58
N GLY A 32 -11.51 6.09 17.13
CA GLY A 32 -12.76 5.31 17.17
C GLY A 32 -13.29 4.93 15.79
N TYR A 33 -12.39 4.67 14.85
CA TYR A 33 -12.66 4.35 13.44
C TYR A 33 -13.31 5.49 12.64
N ASP A 34 -13.19 6.74 13.09
CA ASP A 34 -13.61 7.90 12.31
C ASP A 34 -12.66 8.13 11.12
N ARG A 35 -13.14 7.79 9.93
CA ARG A 35 -12.38 7.93 8.68
C ARG A 35 -12.10 9.38 8.31
N SER A 36 -12.97 10.30 8.69
CA SER A 36 -12.86 11.72 8.34
C SER A 36 -11.65 12.34 9.02
N GLN A 37 -11.33 11.90 10.25
CA GLN A 37 -10.16 12.35 11.00
C GLN A 37 -8.84 11.78 10.45
N CYS A 38 -8.90 10.70 9.67
CA CYS A 38 -7.73 9.99 9.14
C CYS A 38 -7.56 10.15 7.62
N GLN A 39 -8.28 11.08 7.00
CA GLN A 39 -8.32 11.30 5.55
C GLN A 39 -6.90 11.47 4.99
N LYS A 40 -6.04 12.22 5.68
CA LYS A 40 -4.67 12.49 5.29
C LYS A 40 -3.83 11.21 5.21
N GLU A 41 -3.89 10.33 6.21
CA GLU A 41 -3.12 9.07 6.20
C GLU A 41 -3.57 8.15 5.06
N PHE A 42 -4.86 8.16 4.71
CA PHE A 42 -5.37 7.41 3.56
C PHE A 42 -4.88 8.00 2.23
N GLU A 43 -4.85 9.32 2.10
CA GLU A 43 -4.31 10.00 0.91
C GLU A 43 -2.82 9.73 0.74
N ASP A 44 -2.04 9.79 1.82
CA ASP A 44 -0.61 9.46 1.81
C ASP A 44 -0.37 8.00 1.40
N TYR A 45 -1.17 7.07 1.92
CA TYR A 45 -1.13 5.66 1.51
C TYR A 45 -1.49 5.48 0.03
N LYS A 46 -2.53 6.15 -0.47
CA LYS A 46 -2.95 6.10 -1.87
C LYS A 46 -1.84 6.62 -2.80
N ALA A 47 -1.26 7.77 -2.49
CA ALA A 47 -0.15 8.36 -3.23
C ALA A 47 1.08 7.44 -3.26
N CYS A 48 1.33 6.71 -2.16
CA CYS A 48 2.39 5.70 -2.15
C CYS A 48 2.07 4.54 -3.10
N LYS A 49 0.84 3.99 -3.08
CA LYS A 49 0.44 2.88 -3.97
C LYS A 49 0.52 3.26 -5.44
N GLU A 50 0.16 4.50 -5.79
CA GLU A 50 0.29 5.02 -7.15
C GLU A 50 1.76 5.06 -7.59
N ARG A 51 2.66 5.57 -6.75
CA ARG A 51 4.11 5.54 -7.02
C ARG A 51 4.66 4.13 -7.15
N GLU A 52 4.25 3.21 -6.27
CA GLU A 52 4.66 1.81 -6.33
C GLU A 52 4.25 1.17 -7.67
N SER A 53 3.04 1.47 -8.16
CA SER A 53 2.56 0.98 -9.45
C SER A 53 3.35 1.56 -10.62
N ALA A 54 3.71 2.85 -10.57
CA ALA A 54 4.54 3.52 -11.57
C ALA A 54 5.97 2.94 -11.61
N THR A 55 6.59 2.70 -10.45
CA THR A 55 7.91 2.05 -10.37
C THR A 55 7.85 0.61 -10.90
N ARG A 56 6.80 -0.14 -10.62
CA ARG A 56 6.61 -1.49 -11.21
C ARG A 56 6.47 -1.42 -12.73
N ALA A 57 5.76 -0.42 -13.26
CA ALA A 57 5.63 -0.20 -14.71
C ALA A 57 6.98 0.14 -15.35
N GLN A 58 7.77 1.03 -14.74
CA GLN A 58 9.13 1.35 -15.20
C GLN A 58 10.05 0.12 -15.22
N ARG A 59 10.07 -0.66 -14.13
CA ARG A 59 10.87 -1.90 -14.08
C ARG A 59 10.43 -2.94 -15.13
N ARG A 60 9.14 -2.98 -15.48
CA ARG A 60 8.65 -3.85 -16.56
C ARG A 60 9.09 -3.36 -17.94
N ALA A 61 9.11 -2.05 -18.15
CA ALA A 61 9.60 -1.46 -19.39
C ALA A 61 11.12 -1.69 -19.57
N GLU A 62 11.91 -1.51 -18.50
CA GLU A 62 13.35 -1.77 -18.53
C GLU A 62 13.66 -3.25 -18.82
N LYS A 63 12.91 -4.17 -18.20
CA LYS A 63 13.06 -5.62 -18.44
C LYS A 63 12.59 -6.11 -19.81
N ASN A 64 11.89 -5.28 -20.59
CA ASN A 64 11.48 -5.61 -21.95
C ASN A 64 12.52 -5.14 -23.00
N CYS A 65 13.61 -4.50 -22.57
CA CYS A 65 14.72 -4.09 -23.41
C CYS A 65 15.92 -5.05 -23.25
N THR A 66 15.68 -6.37 -23.39
CA THR A 66 16.70 -7.42 -23.49
C THR A 66 16.15 -8.53 -24.39
#